data_AF-A0A2M6ZWP6-F1
#
_entry.id   AF-A0A2M6ZWP6-F1
#
_cell.length_a   1.000
_cell.length_b   1.000
_cell.length_c   1.000
_cell.angle_alpha   90.00
_cell.angle_beta   90.00
_cell.angle_gamma   90.00
#
_symmetry.space_group_name_H-M   'P 1'
#
loop_
_entity.id
_entity.type
_entity.pdbx_description
1 polymer ?
#
loop_
_entity_poly.entity_id
_entity_poly.type
_entity_poly.pdbx_seq_one_letter_code
_entity_poly.pdbx_strand_id
1 'polypeptide(L)'
;FVESYQLHELAAEDAVRVMTIHQSKGLGFDIVILPDLQGRSITRADSTDFVAARDPITDRPLWALRMPRRTVAQNDPVLAAQLQASDETACFDALCLLYVALTRAKQGLYMITSFPGKNAKTVTSATLLKAQLAGEPNPKDGPPIRINGEEF
;
A
#
# COMPACT_ATOMS: atom_id res chain seq x y z
N PHE A 1 -3.84 -33.83 -24.46
CA PHE A 1 -3.32 -32.46 -24.63
C PHE A 1 -3.64 -31.57 -23.42
N VAL A 2 -3.30 -32.02 -22.19
CA VAL A 2 -3.08 -31.17 -21.00
C VAL A 2 -2.17 -32.02 -20.09
N GLU A 3 -0.95 -32.33 -20.54
CA GLU A 3 -0.05 -33.27 -19.85
C GLU A 3 1.27 -32.63 -19.42
N SER A 4 1.37 -31.30 -19.52
CA SER A 4 2.57 -30.56 -19.14
C SER A 4 2.25 -29.12 -18.75
N TYR A 5 1.38 -28.93 -17.77
CA TYR A 5 1.37 -27.68 -17.03
C TYR A 5 2.53 -27.74 -16.02
N GLN A 6 3.74 -27.40 -16.48
CA GLN A 6 4.86 -27.18 -15.58
C GLN A 6 4.53 -25.94 -14.74
N LEU A 7 4.11 -26.16 -13.50
CA LEU A 7 4.15 -25.14 -12.48
C LEU A 7 5.57 -24.60 -12.49
N HIS A 8 5.72 -23.29 -12.69
CA HIS A 8 7.00 -22.61 -12.60
C HIS A 8 7.39 -22.59 -11.12
N GLU A 9 7.81 -23.75 -10.61
CA GLU A 9 8.19 -23.99 -9.24
C GLU A 9 9.63 -23.50 -9.08
N LEU A 10 9.78 -22.17 -9.06
CA LEU A 10 11.04 -21.49 -8.77
C LEU A 10 11.39 -21.51 -7.27
N ALA A 11 10.85 -22.45 -6.50
CA ALA A 11 10.97 -22.43 -5.06
C ALA A 11 11.38 -23.80 -4.53
N ALA A 12 12.50 -23.83 -3.83
CA ALA A 12 12.84 -24.94 -2.94
C ALA A 12 11.66 -25.18 -1.98
N GLU A 13 11.26 -26.44 -1.83
CA GLU A 13 10.10 -26.85 -1.02
C GLU A 13 10.22 -26.43 0.46
N ASP A 14 11.46 -26.28 0.96
CA ASP A 14 11.78 -25.90 2.35
C ASP A 14 12.41 -24.50 2.47
N ALA A 15 11.84 -23.49 1.81
CA ALA A 15 12.36 -22.14 1.86
C ALA A 15 11.30 -21.07 2.16
N VAL A 16 11.70 -20.07 2.94
CA VAL A 16 10.95 -18.82 3.10
C VAL A 16 11.09 -18.00 1.82
N ARG A 17 9.95 -17.64 1.21
CA ARG A 17 9.93 -16.82 -0.01
C ARG A 17 9.82 -15.34 0.34
N VAL A 18 10.83 -14.56 -0.03
CA VAL A 18 10.79 -13.09 0.07
C VAL A 18 10.39 -12.52 -1.28
N MET A 19 9.29 -11.77 -1.32
CA MET A 19 8.78 -11.16 -2.54
C MET A 19 8.02 -9.87 -2.24
N THR A 20 7.77 -9.08 -3.28
CA THR A 20 6.91 -7.90 -3.16
C THR A 20 5.43 -8.30 -3.12
N ILE A 21 4.57 -7.41 -2.59
CA ILE A 21 3.11 -7.62 -2.56
C ILE A 21 2.56 -7.80 -3.99
N HIS A 22 3.10 -7.08 -4.98
CA HIS A 22 2.67 -7.23 -6.37
C HIS A 22 2.94 -8.63 -6.92
N GLN A 23 4.12 -9.19 -6.63
CA GLN A 23 4.50 -10.54 -7.06
C GLN A 23 3.67 -11.64 -6.40
N SER A 24 3.09 -11.38 -5.22
CA SER A 24 2.25 -12.36 -4.52
C SER A 24 0.81 -12.41 -5.03
N LYS A 25 0.41 -11.51 -5.95
CA LYS A 25 -0.95 -11.50 -6.51
C LYS A 25 -1.27 -12.83 -7.18
N GLY A 26 -2.39 -13.44 -6.78
CA GLY A 26 -2.83 -14.75 -7.29
C GLY A 26 -2.15 -15.94 -6.61
N LEU A 27 -1.16 -15.70 -5.74
CA LEU A 27 -0.54 -16.73 -4.90
C LEU A 27 -1.20 -16.72 -3.51
N GLY A 28 -1.19 -17.86 -2.82
CA GLY A 28 -1.65 -17.99 -1.44
C GLY A 28 -0.66 -18.82 -0.65
N PHE A 29 -0.43 -18.44 0.61
CA PHE A 29 0.54 -19.06 1.51
C PHE A 29 -0.13 -19.41 2.83
N ASP A 30 0.34 -20.44 3.52
CA ASP A 30 -0.21 -20.78 4.84
C ASP A 30 0.02 -19.67 5.85
N ILE A 31 1.24 -19.11 5.86
CA ILE A 31 1.64 -18.01 6.72
C ILE A 31 2.21 -16.87 5.87
N VAL A 32 1.81 -15.63 6.19
CA VAL A 32 2.36 -14.40 5.59
C VAL A 32 2.81 -13.45 6.68
N ILE A 33 4.02 -12.92 6.52
CA ILE A 33 4.58 -11.88 7.38
C ILE A 33 4.72 -10.62 6.52
N LEU A 34 4.13 -9.52 6.99
CA LEU A 34 4.22 -8.20 6.38
C LEU A 34 5.16 -7.34 7.24
N PRO A 35 6.47 -7.30 6.93
CA PRO A 35 7.46 -6.63 7.77
C PRO A 35 7.49 -5.10 7.60
N ASP A 36 7.00 -4.58 6.47
CA ASP A 36 7.01 -3.16 6.17
C ASP A 36 5.64 -2.68 5.69
N LEU A 37 4.96 -1.95 6.58
CA LEU A 37 3.68 -1.28 6.32
C LEU A 37 3.79 0.24 6.62
N GLN A 38 4.99 0.72 6.95
CA GLN A 38 5.27 2.11 7.34
C GLN A 38 5.59 3.00 6.13
N GLY A 39 5.24 2.53 4.93
CA GLY A 39 5.53 3.19 3.67
C GLY A 39 4.90 4.58 3.53
N ARG A 40 4.80 5.03 2.27
CA ARG A 40 4.35 6.39 1.97
C ARG A 40 2.87 6.60 2.29
N SER A 41 2.43 7.85 2.18
CA SER A 41 1.04 8.19 2.43
C SER A 41 0.13 7.41 1.47
N ILE A 42 -0.91 6.76 2.02
CA ILE A 42 -1.93 6.10 1.20
C ILE A 42 -3.00 7.08 0.72
N THR A 43 -2.96 8.36 1.11
CA THR A 43 -4.00 9.35 0.78
C THR A 43 -3.51 10.41 -0.21
N ARG A 44 -2.27 10.30 -0.69
CA ARG A 44 -1.66 11.32 -1.54
C ARG A 44 -0.70 10.66 -2.53
N ALA A 45 -0.76 11.10 -3.79
CA ALA A 45 0.22 10.70 -4.80
C ALA A 45 1.60 11.33 -4.51
N ASP A 46 2.67 10.54 -4.69
CA ASP A 46 4.03 10.95 -4.33
C ASP A 46 4.59 12.10 -5.19
N SER A 47 4.34 12.05 -6.49
CA SER A 47 4.71 13.12 -7.42
C SER A 47 3.86 13.07 -8.68
N THR A 48 3.08 14.11 -8.92
CA THR A 48 2.41 14.32 -10.19
C THR A 48 3.31 15.19 -11.07
N ASP A 49 4.49 14.69 -11.48
CA ASP A 49 5.46 15.54 -12.21
C ASP A 49 4.90 15.98 -13.57
N PHE A 50 4.40 15.04 -14.36
CA PHE A 50 3.78 15.32 -15.65
C PHE A 50 2.36 14.75 -15.72
N VAL A 51 1.41 15.59 -16.12
CA VAL A 51 0.02 15.19 -16.31
C VAL A 51 -0.41 15.45 -17.74
N ALA A 52 -1.08 14.48 -18.35
CA ALA A 52 -1.85 14.65 -19.56
C ALA A 52 -3.34 14.51 -19.22
N ALA A 53 -4.05 15.63 -19.15
CA ALA A 53 -5.49 15.62 -18.92
C ALA A 53 -6.24 15.20 -20.18
N ARG A 54 -7.29 14.42 -19.99
CA ARG A 54 -8.14 13.90 -21.06
C ARG A 54 -9.59 14.18 -20.75
N ASP A 55 -10.38 14.33 -21.81
CA ASP A 55 -11.81 14.42 -21.71
C ASP A 55 -12.38 13.07 -21.21
N PRO A 56 -13.18 13.04 -20.14
CA PRO A 56 -13.60 11.79 -19.51
C PRO A 56 -14.58 10.97 -20.36
N ILE A 57 -15.20 11.56 -21.39
CA ILE A 57 -16.17 10.89 -22.26
C ILE A 57 -15.49 10.38 -23.53
N THR A 58 -14.66 11.22 -24.15
CA THR A 58 -14.07 10.98 -25.48
C THR A 58 -12.62 10.51 -25.43
N ASP A 59 -11.98 10.53 -24.25
CA ASP A 59 -10.57 10.21 -24.00
C ASP A 59 -9.58 11.09 -24.80
N ARG A 60 -10.06 12.18 -25.39
CA ARG A 60 -9.22 13.10 -26.17
C ARG A 60 -8.32 13.92 -25.25
N PRO A 61 -7.06 14.18 -25.63
CA PRO A 61 -6.17 15.03 -24.85
C PRO A 61 -6.70 16.46 -24.79
N LEU A 62 -6.78 17.03 -23.59
CA LEU A 62 -7.16 18.42 -23.36
C LEU A 62 -5.93 19.31 -23.22
N TRP A 63 -5.00 18.90 -22.36
CA TRP A 63 -3.75 19.59 -22.12
C TRP A 63 -2.73 18.63 -21.54
N ALA A 64 -1.45 19.00 -21.65
CA ALA A 64 -0.36 18.31 -20.98
C ALA A 64 0.52 19.35 -20.28
N LEU A 65 0.84 19.10 -19.01
CA LEU A 65 1.54 20.06 -18.18
C LEU A 65 2.48 19.34 -17.23
N ARG A 66 3.71 19.85 -17.12
CA ARG A 66 4.55 19.55 -15.96
C ARG A 66 3.99 20.32 -14.77
N MET A 67 3.44 19.62 -13.78
CA MET A 67 2.68 20.26 -12.72
C MET A 67 3.58 21.23 -11.94
N PRO A 68 3.07 22.43 -11.60
CA PRO A 68 3.76 23.28 -10.66
C PRO A 68 3.74 22.61 -9.28
N ARG A 69 4.48 23.20 -8.33
CA ARG A 69 4.44 22.74 -6.93
C ARG A 69 2.99 22.63 -6.46
N ARG A 70 2.70 21.59 -5.67
CA ARG A 70 1.34 21.29 -5.22
C ARG A 70 0.63 22.49 -4.60
N THR A 71 1.37 23.32 -3.84
CA THR A 71 0.84 24.56 -3.25
C THR A 71 0.34 25.56 -4.28
N VAL A 72 0.97 25.64 -5.46
CA VAL A 72 0.51 26.50 -6.56
C VAL A 72 -0.67 25.86 -7.28
N ALA A 73 -0.57 24.57 -7.62
CA ALA A 73 -1.64 23.85 -8.31
C ALA A 73 -2.95 23.81 -7.51
N GLN A 74 -2.90 23.78 -6.18
CA GLN A 74 -4.10 23.83 -5.33
C GLN A 74 -4.86 25.16 -5.39
N ASN A 75 -4.23 26.24 -5.86
CA ASN A 75 -4.86 27.56 -6.01
C ASN A 75 -5.49 27.79 -7.39
N ASP A 76 -5.27 26.88 -8.34
CA ASP A 76 -5.94 26.89 -9.63
C ASP A 76 -7.04 25.80 -9.65
N PRO A 77 -8.32 26.13 -9.96
CA PRO A 77 -9.40 25.14 -9.89
C PRO A 77 -9.21 23.91 -10.79
N VAL A 78 -8.62 24.08 -11.98
CA VAL A 78 -8.42 22.98 -12.94
C VAL A 78 -7.32 22.06 -12.42
N LEU A 79 -6.20 22.63 -11.98
CA LEU A 79 -5.09 21.84 -11.44
C LEU A 79 -5.40 21.21 -10.09
N ALA A 80 -6.20 21.88 -9.25
CA ALA A 80 -6.65 21.35 -7.97
C ALA A 80 -7.54 20.11 -8.16
N ALA A 81 -8.48 20.16 -9.11
CA ALA A 81 -9.32 19.01 -9.45
C ALA A 81 -8.47 17.83 -9.96
N GLN A 82 -7.46 18.11 -10.80
CA GLN A 82 -6.56 17.08 -11.28
C GLN A 82 -5.70 16.45 -10.17
N LEU A 83 -5.21 17.26 -9.24
CA LEU A 83 -4.48 16.77 -8.07
C LEU A 83 -5.36 15.88 -7.19
N GLN A 84 -6.63 16.25 -7.01
CA GLN A 84 -7.59 15.45 -6.25
C GLN A 84 -7.81 14.09 -6.93
N ALA A 85 -8.09 14.07 -8.23
CA ALA A 85 -8.27 12.83 -8.97
C ALA A 85 -7.03 11.92 -8.89
N SER A 86 -5.83 12.52 -8.92
CA SER A 86 -4.56 11.79 -8.78
C SER A 86 -4.39 11.19 -7.38
N ASP A 87 -4.76 11.93 -6.33
CA ASP A 87 -4.73 11.45 -4.95
C ASP A 87 -5.75 10.34 -4.71
N GLU A 88 -6.96 10.46 -5.27
CA GLU A 88 -8.01 9.45 -5.19
C GLU A 88 -7.58 8.14 -5.86
N THR A 89 -6.97 8.24 -7.05
CA THR A 89 -6.41 7.08 -7.77
C THR A 89 -5.29 6.42 -6.96
N ALA A 90 -4.33 7.20 -6.46
CA ALA A 90 -3.25 6.68 -5.64
C ALA A 90 -3.76 6.01 -4.35
N CYS A 91 -4.80 6.57 -3.74
CA CYS A 91 -5.45 6.00 -2.57
C CYS A 91 -6.12 4.68 -2.87
N PHE A 92 -6.89 4.61 -3.96
CA PHE A 92 -7.52 3.38 -4.40
C PHE A 92 -6.49 2.28 -4.67
N ASP A 93 -5.41 2.60 -5.40
CA ASP A 93 -4.33 1.66 -5.70
C ASP A 93 -3.63 1.15 -4.43
N ALA A 94 -3.36 2.05 -3.48
CA ALA A 94 -2.77 1.69 -2.19
C ALA A 94 -3.69 0.75 -1.38
N LEU A 95 -5.00 0.99 -1.39
CA LEU A 95 -5.99 0.11 -0.76
C LEU A 95 -6.08 -1.25 -1.45
N CYS A 96 -6.03 -1.30 -2.78
CA CYS A 96 -5.97 -2.55 -3.53
C CYS A 96 -4.72 -3.36 -3.19
N LEU A 97 -3.56 -2.70 -3.11
CA LEU A 97 -2.31 -3.34 -2.73
C LEU A 97 -2.37 -3.89 -1.30
N LEU A 98 -2.88 -3.08 -0.36
CA LEU A 98 -3.08 -3.50 1.02
C LEU A 98 -4.03 -4.70 1.10
N TYR A 99 -5.15 -4.67 0.37
CA TYR A 99 -6.08 -5.79 0.29
C TYR A 99 -5.39 -7.08 -0.19
N VAL A 100 -4.57 -7.01 -1.24
CA VAL A 100 -3.79 -8.16 -1.70
C VAL A 100 -2.92 -8.68 -0.56
N ALA A 101 -2.14 -7.81 0.10
CA ALA A 101 -1.24 -8.18 1.19
C ALA A 101 -1.96 -8.88 2.35
N LEU A 102 -3.12 -8.36 2.77
CA LEU A 102 -3.91 -8.88 3.89
C LEU A 102 -4.60 -10.21 3.56
N THR A 103 -4.76 -10.55 2.28
CA THR A 103 -5.53 -11.73 1.84
C THR A 103 -4.68 -12.85 1.26
N ARG A 104 -3.35 -12.77 1.37
CA ARG A 104 -2.45 -13.83 0.90
C ARG A 104 -2.33 -15.02 1.87
N ALA A 105 -2.61 -14.81 3.16
CA ALA A 105 -2.51 -15.83 4.20
C ALA A 105 -3.74 -16.73 4.26
N LYS A 106 -3.54 -18.04 4.44
CA LYS A 106 -4.61 -19.01 4.71
C LYS A 106 -4.80 -19.28 6.20
N GLN A 107 -3.71 -19.31 6.98
CA GLN A 107 -3.74 -19.72 8.39
C GLN A 107 -3.25 -18.60 9.31
N GLY A 108 -2.18 -17.89 8.95
CA GLY A 108 -1.60 -16.86 9.81
C GLY A 108 -1.14 -15.62 9.04
N LEU A 109 -1.63 -14.45 9.47
CA LEU A 109 -1.17 -13.14 8.98
C LEU A 109 -0.50 -12.38 10.13
N TYR A 110 0.78 -12.09 9.97
CA TYR A 110 1.57 -11.33 10.94
C TYR A 110 1.94 -9.97 10.34
N MET A 111 1.46 -8.88 10.96
CA MET A 111 1.71 -7.51 10.51
C MET A 111 2.65 -6.82 11.49
N ILE A 112 3.84 -6.47 11.02
CA ILE A 112 4.83 -5.78 11.83
C ILE A 112 4.77 -4.29 11.49
N THR A 113 4.55 -3.46 12.50
CA THR A 113 4.40 -2.02 12.35
C THR A 113 5.17 -1.30 13.44
N SER A 114 5.77 -0.15 13.11
CA SER A 114 6.43 0.68 14.12
C SER A 114 5.46 1.68 14.73
N PHE A 115 5.72 2.09 15.96
CA PHE A 115 4.96 3.16 16.61
C PHE A 115 5.18 4.47 15.85
N PRO A 116 4.11 5.14 15.40
CA PRO A 116 4.28 6.44 14.76
C PRO A 116 4.86 7.43 15.78
N GLY A 117 5.73 8.33 15.33
CA GLY A 117 6.21 9.40 16.21
C GLY A 117 5.04 10.24 16.75
N LYS A 118 5.21 10.89 17.91
CA LYS A 118 4.15 11.65 18.63
C LYS A 118 3.33 12.62 17.75
N ASN A 119 3.93 13.13 16.67
CA ASN A 119 3.33 14.11 15.76
C ASN A 119 3.06 13.54 14.35
N ALA A 120 3.04 12.22 14.17
CA ALA A 120 2.76 11.60 12.89
C ALA A 120 1.31 11.89 12.46
N LYS A 121 1.16 12.60 11.34
CA LYS A 121 -0.13 12.95 10.73
C LYS A 121 -0.39 12.23 9.40
N THR A 122 0.64 11.59 8.86
CA THR A 122 0.56 10.87 7.59
C THR A 122 -0.25 9.61 7.78
N VAL A 123 -1.27 9.43 6.96
CA VAL A 123 -2.00 8.17 6.89
C VAL A 123 -1.21 7.22 6.00
N THR A 124 -0.69 6.15 6.59
CA THR A 124 -0.03 5.01 5.93
C THR A 124 -0.89 3.74 6.11
N SER A 125 -0.53 2.65 5.44
CA SER A 125 -1.18 1.35 5.63
C SER A 125 -1.14 0.92 7.10
N ALA A 126 0.00 1.09 7.78
CA ALA A 126 0.11 0.75 9.18
C ALA A 126 -0.75 1.60 10.10
N THR A 127 -0.78 2.94 9.93
CA THR A 127 -1.62 3.79 10.79
C THR A 127 -3.09 3.50 10.58
N LEU A 128 -3.50 3.18 9.34
CA LEU A 128 -4.86 2.76 9.03
C LEU A 128 -5.20 1.45 9.76
N LEU A 129 -4.34 0.43 9.63
CA LEU A 129 -4.54 -0.86 10.30
C LEU A 129 -4.59 -0.72 11.82
N LYS A 130 -3.70 0.08 12.42
CA LYS A 130 -3.71 0.35 13.86
C LYS A 130 -5.00 1.01 14.30
N ALA A 131 -5.45 2.05 13.59
CA ALA A 131 -6.70 2.72 13.91
C ALA A 131 -7.88 1.75 13.86
N GLN A 132 -7.95 0.88 12.84
CA GLN A 132 -9.08 -0.04 12.64
C GLN A 132 -9.05 -1.25 13.59
N LEU A 133 -7.87 -1.78 13.92
CA LEU A 133 -7.73 -3.01 14.71
C LEU A 133 -7.51 -2.77 16.21
N ALA A 134 -6.83 -1.68 16.57
CA ALA A 134 -6.47 -1.35 17.95
C ALA A 134 -7.20 -0.13 18.50
N GLY A 135 -7.95 0.62 17.67
CA GLY A 135 -8.71 1.81 18.08
C GLY A 135 -7.86 3.05 18.35
N GLU A 136 -6.57 2.91 18.67
CA GLU A 136 -5.61 4.00 18.78
C GLU A 136 -4.54 3.88 17.68
N PRO A 137 -4.36 4.89 16.80
CA PRO A 137 -3.35 4.86 15.74
C PRO A 137 -1.92 5.05 16.27
N ASN A 138 -1.76 5.65 17.46
CA ASN A 138 -0.48 6.01 18.09
C ASN A 138 -0.32 5.41 19.50
N PRO A 139 -0.45 4.08 19.69
CA PRO A 139 -0.12 3.47 20.97
C PRO A 139 1.36 3.77 21.24
N LYS A 140 1.69 4.18 22.47
CA LYS A 140 3.10 4.46 22.85
C LYS A 140 3.84 3.19 23.25
N ASP A 141 3.08 2.23 23.79
CA ASP A 141 3.51 0.92 24.25
C ASP A 141 2.42 -0.09 23.85
N GLY A 142 2.82 -1.35 23.64
CA GLY A 142 1.91 -2.47 23.46
C GLY A 142 2.08 -3.50 24.58
N PRO A 143 1.14 -4.45 24.76
CA PRO A 143 1.37 -5.57 25.66
C PRO A 143 2.61 -6.35 25.17
N PRO A 144 3.54 -6.73 26.07
CA PRO A 144 4.74 -7.46 25.68
C PRO A 144 4.34 -8.79 25.06
N ILE A 145 5.01 -9.15 23.97
CA ILE A 145 4.83 -10.40 23.26
C ILE A 145 6.03 -11.30 23.53
N ARG A 146 5.77 -12.55 23.90
CA ARG A 146 6.81 -13.57 24.00
C ARG A 146 7.03 -14.27 22.68
N ILE A 147 8.23 -14.15 22.12
CA ILE A 147 8.69 -14.90 20.95
C ILE A 147 9.85 -15.76 21.40
N ASN A 148 9.72 -17.08 21.27
CA ASN A 148 10.76 -18.05 21.65
C ASN A 148 11.29 -17.90 23.11
N GLY A 149 10.42 -17.48 24.03
CA GLY A 149 10.77 -17.30 25.44
C GLY A 149 11.36 -15.93 25.81
N GLU A 150 11.62 -15.06 24.83
CA GLU A 150 12.07 -13.69 25.03
C GLU A 150 10.88 -12.71 24.93
N GLU A 151 10.85 -11.68 25.78
CA GLU A 151 9.84 -10.61 25.75
C GLU A 151 10.27 -9.47 24.82
N PHE A 152 9.36 -9.06 23.94
CA PHE A 152 9.48 -7.96 23.00
C PHE A 152 8.34 -6.96 23.14
#